data_AF-A0A9W7LIU2-F1
#
_entry.id   AF-A0A9W7LIU2-F1
#
_cell.length_a   1.000
_cell.length_b   1.000
_cell.length_c   1.000
_cell.angle_alpha   90.00
_cell.angle_beta   90.00
_cell.angle_gamma   90.00
#
_symmetry.space_group_name_H-M   'P 1'
#
loop_
_entity.id
_entity.type
_entity.pdbx_description
1 polymer ?
#
loop_
_entity_poly.entity_id
_entity_poly.type
_entity_poly.pdbx_seq_one_letter_code
_entity_poly.pdbx_strand_id
1 'polypeptide(L)'
;MSAGALRSRLHHGHVGSLRNENHKMSGLDGMHEPLLGNQDYDGRHSEGRILDDICGEEQRNKHLHWLILFFNLIVEWIQWIANIILGSVLFIAQFLPLPGNIQNGPKWRLLEPELDPIQEARLRSLQQRLGVPFDRSQLEHQDALKQLWRLAYPNRELPSLKSELWKDMGWQGPDPSTDFRGGGFISLENLIFFATKYPQSFQRLLHKQDGKRSEWEYPFSAAGVNISFMLQQMLDLESEKPSSKAGRLFLELLAEDEMAFDNLYCVAFQMLDAQWLAKQATYMEFNGILKSTRTQLEQELSLSSVSSVKDLPAYSLLKR
;
A
#
# COMPACT_ATOMS: atom_id res chain seq x y z
N MET A 1 -31.70 -8.13 54.29
CA MET A 1 -32.90 -8.66 54.94
C MET A 1 -33.77 -7.50 55.41
N SER A 2 -35.07 -7.58 55.13
CA SER A 2 -36.21 -6.79 55.64
C SER A 2 -36.33 -5.28 55.35
N ALA A 3 -37.18 -5.00 54.35
CA ALA A 3 -38.33 -4.08 54.28
C ALA A 3 -38.61 -3.03 55.39
N GLY A 4 -39.17 -1.88 54.94
CA GLY A 4 -40.01 -1.01 55.78
C GLY A 4 -40.29 0.38 55.20
N ALA A 5 -41.48 0.56 54.64
CA ALA A 5 -41.98 1.77 53.95
C ALA A 5 -42.21 3.00 54.84
N LEU A 6 -42.34 4.18 54.21
CA LEU A 6 -43.33 5.20 54.61
C LEU A 6 -43.71 6.13 53.43
N ARG A 7 -44.96 6.58 53.47
CA ARG A 7 -45.88 7.00 52.40
C ARG A 7 -46.50 8.33 52.82
N SER A 8 -46.81 9.25 51.89
CA SER A 8 -47.84 10.32 51.96
C SER A 8 -47.59 11.34 50.84
N ARG A 9 -48.53 11.88 50.05
CA ARG A 9 -50.00 11.83 49.93
C ARG A 9 -50.44 12.34 48.54
N LEU A 10 -51.63 11.91 48.13
CA LEU A 10 -52.42 12.27 46.95
C LEU A 10 -53.09 13.65 47.06
N HIS A 11 -53.50 14.23 45.92
CA HIS A 11 -54.89 14.70 45.71
C HIS A 11 -55.29 14.69 44.21
N HIS A 12 -56.57 14.39 43.98
CA HIS A 12 -57.25 14.04 42.72
C HIS A 12 -58.18 15.16 42.19
N GLY A 13 -58.56 15.02 40.91
CA GLY A 13 -59.89 15.36 40.35
C GLY A 13 -59.89 16.52 39.34
N HIS A 14 -60.63 16.52 38.23
CA HIS A 14 -61.70 15.65 37.76
C HIS A 14 -61.94 15.86 36.23
N VAL A 15 -62.74 14.97 35.66
CA VAL A 15 -63.08 14.74 34.24
C VAL A 15 -64.24 15.63 33.77
N GLY A 16 -64.29 15.91 32.46
CA GLY A 16 -65.49 16.38 31.76
C GLY A 16 -65.42 16.02 30.27
N SER A 17 -66.50 15.43 29.75
CA SER A 17 -66.55 14.61 28.53
C SER A 17 -67.56 15.15 27.51
N LEU A 18 -67.36 14.76 26.23
CA LEU A 18 -68.38 14.45 25.21
C LEU A 18 -69.06 15.57 24.37
N ARG A 19 -68.81 15.48 23.05
CA ARG A 19 -69.78 15.14 21.96
C ARG A 19 -70.01 16.20 20.84
N ASN A 20 -69.44 15.88 19.67
CA ASN A 20 -70.02 15.78 18.31
C ASN A 20 -71.19 16.68 17.87
N GLU A 21 -71.04 17.36 16.71
CA GLU A 21 -72.08 17.48 15.67
C GLU A 21 -71.52 17.94 14.30
N ASN A 22 -72.09 17.40 13.22
CA ASN A 22 -71.76 17.56 11.80
C ASN A 22 -72.51 18.75 11.15
N HIS A 23 -72.01 19.38 10.07
CA HIS A 23 -72.73 19.59 8.78
C HIS A 23 -71.93 20.39 7.70
N LYS A 24 -71.57 19.69 6.61
CA LYS A 24 -71.79 19.94 5.16
C LYS A 24 -71.78 21.35 4.49
N MET A 25 -70.91 21.45 3.47
CA MET A 25 -71.15 21.71 2.01
C MET A 25 -70.97 23.12 1.38
N SER A 26 -70.31 23.09 0.20
CA SER A 26 -70.34 24.02 -0.96
C SER A 26 -69.57 25.35 -0.81
N GLY A 27 -68.79 25.87 -1.78
CA GLY A 27 -68.52 25.56 -3.19
C GLY A 27 -68.04 26.86 -3.87
N LEU A 28 -67.22 26.74 -4.93
CA LEU A 28 -66.83 27.77 -5.94
C LEU A 28 -65.89 28.90 -5.45
N ASP A 29 -64.61 28.91 -5.83
CA ASP A 29 -64.01 29.30 -7.13
C ASP A 29 -64.07 30.81 -7.42
N GLY A 30 -62.90 31.41 -7.68
CA GLY A 30 -62.78 32.67 -8.44
C GLY A 30 -61.97 33.83 -7.85
N MET A 31 -60.67 33.86 -8.21
CA MET A 31 -59.92 35.04 -8.67
C MET A 31 -59.55 36.20 -7.70
N HIS A 32 -58.27 36.31 -7.33
CA HIS A 32 -57.31 37.32 -7.84
C HIS A 32 -55.99 37.38 -7.02
N GLU A 33 -54.89 37.55 -7.75
CA GLU A 33 -53.49 37.68 -7.32
C GLU A 33 -53.17 38.87 -6.37
N PRO A 34 -51.97 38.87 -5.74
CA PRO A 34 -51.71 39.57 -4.49
C PRO A 34 -50.99 40.92 -4.65
N LEU A 35 -51.14 41.79 -3.66
CA LEU A 35 -50.31 42.98 -3.44
C LEU A 35 -49.83 43.05 -1.99
N LEU A 36 -48.60 42.53 -1.81
CA LEU A 36 -47.50 42.92 -0.91
C LEU A 36 -47.75 43.23 0.58
N GLY A 37 -46.99 42.52 1.42
CA GLY A 37 -46.68 42.88 2.80
C GLY A 37 -45.50 42.09 3.38
N ASN A 38 -44.28 42.54 3.07
CA ASN A 38 -42.97 42.43 3.75
C ASN A 38 -42.65 41.23 4.68
N GLN A 39 -41.66 40.44 4.28
CA GLN A 39 -40.31 40.33 4.88
C GLN A 39 -40.23 39.50 6.16
N ASP A 40 -39.76 38.26 6.02
CA ASP A 40 -38.76 37.69 6.91
C ASP A 40 -37.71 36.96 6.06
N TYR A 41 -36.49 37.48 6.11
CA TYR A 41 -35.29 36.84 5.55
C TYR A 41 -34.88 35.71 6.50
N ASP A 42 -35.05 34.46 6.10
CA ASP A 42 -34.15 33.39 6.57
C ASP A 42 -33.94 32.36 5.44
N GLY A 43 -32.93 32.66 4.61
CA GLY A 43 -32.48 31.80 3.53
C GLY A 43 -30.97 31.72 3.59
N ARG A 44 -30.40 31.07 4.63
CA ARG A 44 -28.99 30.67 4.61
C ARG A 44 -28.54 29.57 5.57
N HIS A 45 -29.44 28.71 6.07
CA HIS A 45 -29.06 27.57 6.93
C HIS A 45 -29.45 26.17 6.42
N SER A 46 -30.06 26.09 5.23
CA SER A 46 -30.52 24.83 4.64
C SER A 46 -29.62 24.33 3.50
N GLU A 47 -28.98 25.22 2.75
CA GLU A 47 -28.10 24.84 1.63
C GLU A 47 -26.74 24.29 2.09
N GLY A 48 -26.18 24.77 3.21
CA GLY A 48 -24.93 24.26 3.76
C GLY A 48 -25.03 22.81 4.22
N ARG A 49 -26.17 22.41 4.83
CA ARG A 49 -26.40 21.02 5.25
C ARG A 49 -26.64 20.07 4.09
N ILE A 50 -27.31 20.53 3.03
CA ILE A 50 -27.57 19.72 1.82
C ILE A 50 -26.27 19.53 1.03
N LEU A 51 -25.42 20.57 0.92
CA LEU A 51 -24.12 20.46 0.26
C LEU A 51 -23.13 19.60 1.06
N ASP A 52 -23.13 19.69 2.39
CA ASP A 52 -22.32 18.81 3.26
C ASP A 52 -22.81 17.35 3.21
N ASP A 53 -24.14 17.10 3.14
CA ASP A 53 -24.69 15.75 2.97
C ASP A 53 -24.39 15.19 1.57
N ILE A 54 -24.50 16.00 0.51
CA ILE A 54 -24.15 15.59 -0.86
C ILE A 54 -22.65 15.32 -0.98
N CYS A 55 -21.80 16.19 -0.41
CA CYS A 55 -20.35 15.99 -0.36
C CYS A 55 -19.98 14.74 0.47
N GLY A 56 -20.69 14.51 1.58
CA GLY A 56 -20.54 13.33 2.43
C GLY A 56 -21.00 12.04 1.75
N GLU A 57 -22.08 12.09 0.98
CA GLU A 57 -22.57 10.96 0.18
C GLU A 57 -21.67 10.64 -1.01
N GLU A 58 -21.12 11.66 -1.69
CA GLU A 58 -20.16 11.46 -2.76
C GLU A 58 -18.85 10.86 -2.23
N GLN A 59 -18.38 11.32 -1.07
CA GLN A 59 -17.23 10.75 -0.36
C GLN A 59 -17.49 9.32 0.11
N ARG A 60 -18.69 9.03 0.64
CA ARG A 60 -19.11 7.69 1.09
C ARG A 60 -19.28 6.73 -0.10
N ASN A 61 -19.79 7.21 -1.22
CA ASN A 61 -19.91 6.44 -2.45
C ASN A 61 -18.53 6.16 -3.06
N LYS A 62 -17.61 7.14 -3.07
CA LYS A 62 -16.20 6.94 -3.43
C LYS A 62 -15.54 5.91 -2.50
N HIS A 63 -15.81 5.97 -1.20
CA HIS A 63 -15.30 5.01 -0.21
C HIS A 63 -15.89 3.60 -0.37
N LEU A 64 -17.19 3.46 -0.64
CA LEU A 64 -17.81 2.16 -0.93
C LEU A 64 -17.28 1.59 -2.25
N HIS A 65 -17.09 2.43 -3.27
CA HIS A 65 -16.48 2.01 -4.53
C HIS A 65 -15.03 1.57 -4.29
N TRP A 66 -14.28 2.28 -3.44
CA TRP A 66 -12.95 1.90 -3.00
C TRP A 66 -12.93 0.55 -2.30
N LEU A 67 -13.87 0.29 -1.38
CA LEU A 67 -14.01 -1.01 -0.70
C LEU A 67 -14.34 -2.14 -1.68
N ILE A 68 -15.26 -1.90 -2.62
CA ILE A 68 -15.67 -2.91 -3.61
C ILE A 68 -14.52 -3.23 -4.58
N LEU A 69 -13.78 -2.23 -5.04
CA LEU A 69 -12.56 -2.42 -5.83
C LEU A 69 -11.49 -3.13 -5.00
N PHE A 70 -11.30 -2.74 -3.74
CA PHE A 70 -10.32 -3.34 -2.82
C PHE A 70 -10.61 -4.82 -2.53
N PHE A 71 -11.86 -5.23 -2.36
CA PHE A 71 -12.23 -6.64 -2.13
C PHE A 71 -12.00 -7.53 -3.37
N ASN A 72 -12.32 -7.03 -4.56
CA ASN A 72 -12.06 -7.78 -5.80
C ASN A 72 -10.55 -7.97 -6.03
N LEU A 73 -9.72 -7.01 -5.62
CA LEU A 73 -8.27 -7.10 -5.69
C LEU A 73 -7.64 -7.97 -4.59
N ILE A 74 -8.17 -8.04 -3.36
CA ILE A 74 -7.68 -9.02 -2.36
C ILE A 74 -7.75 -10.44 -2.92
N VAL A 75 -8.77 -10.77 -3.72
CA VAL A 75 -8.90 -12.08 -4.36
C VAL A 75 -7.82 -12.30 -5.43
N GLU A 76 -7.53 -11.30 -6.27
CA GLU A 76 -6.41 -11.36 -7.23
C GLU A 76 -5.05 -11.47 -6.52
N TRP A 77 -4.88 -10.78 -5.40
CA TRP A 77 -3.69 -10.87 -4.55
C TRP A 77 -3.54 -12.24 -3.92
N ILE A 78 -4.62 -12.82 -3.39
CA ILE A 78 -4.62 -14.20 -2.86
C ILE A 78 -4.32 -15.20 -3.97
N GLN A 79 -4.87 -15.03 -5.18
CA GLN A 79 -4.61 -15.90 -6.32
C GLN A 79 -3.19 -15.76 -6.88
N TRP A 80 -2.65 -14.55 -6.93
CA TRP A 80 -1.27 -14.29 -7.33
C TRP A 80 -0.26 -14.87 -6.31
N ILE A 81 -0.49 -14.64 -5.01
CA ILE A 81 0.27 -15.26 -3.92
C ILE A 81 0.14 -16.79 -3.98
N ALA A 82 -1.07 -17.32 -4.16
CA ALA A 82 -1.30 -18.77 -4.21
C ALA A 82 -0.62 -19.43 -5.42
N ASN A 83 -0.62 -18.79 -6.59
CA ASN A 83 0.05 -19.32 -7.79
C ASN A 83 1.59 -19.29 -7.67
N ILE A 84 2.14 -18.38 -6.86
CA ILE A 84 3.57 -18.33 -6.56
C ILE A 84 3.95 -19.35 -5.48
N ILE A 85 3.16 -19.49 -4.41
CA ILE A 85 3.37 -20.50 -3.36
C ILE A 85 3.20 -21.93 -3.92
N LEU A 86 2.22 -22.19 -4.79
CA LEU A 86 2.10 -23.50 -5.45
C LEU A 86 3.24 -23.78 -6.44
N GLY A 87 3.89 -22.74 -6.96
CA GLY A 87 5.09 -22.87 -7.79
C GLY A 87 6.37 -23.20 -7.02
N SER A 88 6.37 -22.98 -5.70
CA SER A 88 7.54 -23.17 -4.82
C SER A 88 7.38 -24.27 -3.75
N VAL A 89 6.20 -24.88 -3.58
CA VAL A 89 6.01 -26.05 -2.69
C VAL A 89 6.19 -27.36 -3.46
N LEU A 90 7.45 -27.72 -3.77
CA LEU A 90 7.80 -29.09 -4.15
C LEU A 90 9.26 -29.45 -3.81
N PHE A 91 9.72 -29.11 -2.60
CA PHE A 91 10.91 -29.73 -2.00
C PHE A 91 10.77 -29.92 -0.48
N ILE A 92 9.76 -30.68 -0.06
CA ILE A 92 9.81 -31.40 1.22
C ILE A 92 9.55 -32.87 0.94
N ALA A 93 10.58 -33.57 0.44
CA ALA A 93 10.61 -35.03 0.40
C ALA A 93 12.07 -35.53 0.32
N GLN A 94 12.89 -35.22 1.32
CA GLN A 94 14.14 -35.94 1.57
C GLN A 94 14.28 -36.28 3.06
N PHE A 95 13.38 -37.14 3.56
CA PHE A 95 13.64 -37.89 4.79
C PHE A 95 12.99 -39.27 4.73
N LEU A 96 13.58 -40.19 3.94
CA LEU A 96 13.53 -41.63 4.21
C LEU A 96 14.78 -42.29 3.57
N PRO A 97 15.54 -43.13 4.29
CA PRO A 97 16.64 -43.87 3.71
C PRO A 97 16.10 -45.15 3.06
N LEU A 98 16.39 -45.36 1.77
CA LEU A 98 16.30 -46.68 1.16
C LEU A 98 17.66 -47.06 0.53
N PRO A 99 18.12 -48.32 0.70
CA PRO A 99 19.39 -48.79 0.15
C PRO A 99 19.19 -49.29 -1.28
N GLY A 100 20.12 -49.00 -2.20
CA GLY A 100 20.05 -49.61 -3.53
C GLY A 100 20.95 -49.03 -4.61
N ASN A 101 22.16 -49.58 -4.68
CA ASN A 101 22.89 -50.00 -5.88
C ASN A 101 23.34 -48.96 -6.95
N ILE A 102 24.65 -48.72 -6.91
CA ILE A 102 25.63 -48.45 -7.97
C ILE A 102 25.09 -48.37 -9.42
N GLN A 103 25.25 -47.19 -10.04
CA GLN A 103 25.82 -47.08 -11.40
C GLN A 103 26.77 -45.88 -11.46
N ASN A 104 28.05 -46.20 -11.72
CA ASN A 104 29.11 -45.25 -12.01
C ASN A 104 28.91 -44.65 -13.41
N GLY A 105 28.59 -43.37 -13.47
CA GLY A 105 28.78 -42.52 -14.66
C GLY A 105 29.62 -41.31 -14.25
N PRO A 106 30.46 -40.73 -15.13
CA PRO A 106 31.27 -39.58 -14.79
C PRO A 106 30.36 -38.40 -14.51
N LYS A 107 30.13 -38.16 -13.21
CA LYS A 107 29.34 -37.07 -12.68
C LYS A 107 30.16 -35.80 -12.85
N TRP A 108 30.09 -35.18 -14.03
CA TRP A 108 30.25 -33.74 -14.09
C TRP A 108 29.09 -33.17 -13.26
N ARG A 109 29.26 -33.10 -11.94
CA ARG A 109 28.55 -32.06 -11.20
C ARG A 109 29.15 -30.79 -11.78
N LEU A 110 28.38 -30.10 -12.61
CA LEU A 110 28.61 -28.68 -12.89
C LEU A 110 28.99 -28.07 -11.56
N LEU A 111 30.26 -27.74 -11.39
CA LEU A 111 30.73 -26.98 -10.25
C LEU A 111 30.08 -25.63 -10.44
N GLU A 112 28.92 -25.43 -9.83
CA GLU A 112 28.43 -24.08 -9.70
C GLU A 112 29.54 -23.28 -9.02
N PRO A 113 29.97 -22.15 -9.60
CA PRO A 113 31.02 -21.34 -8.99
C PRO A 113 30.63 -21.07 -7.53
N GLU A 114 31.51 -21.41 -6.60
CA GLU A 114 31.36 -20.99 -5.21
C GLU A 114 31.34 -19.46 -5.16
N LEU A 115 30.52 -18.90 -4.26
CA LEU A 115 30.46 -17.45 -4.10
C LEU A 115 31.81 -16.95 -3.57
N ASP A 116 32.25 -15.80 -4.06
CA ASP A 116 33.39 -15.11 -3.46
C ASP A 116 33.06 -14.76 -1.98
N PRO A 117 34.03 -14.76 -1.04
CA PRO A 117 33.76 -14.44 0.35
C PRO A 117 33.05 -13.10 0.58
N ILE A 118 33.29 -12.09 -0.27
CA ILE A 118 32.60 -10.80 -0.19
C ILE A 118 31.14 -10.95 -0.64
N GLN A 119 30.89 -11.67 -1.74
CA GLN A 119 29.54 -11.97 -2.20
C GLN A 119 28.74 -12.71 -1.14
N GLU A 120 29.33 -13.73 -0.53
CA GLU A 120 28.68 -14.53 0.50
C GLU A 120 28.37 -13.69 1.75
N ALA A 121 29.34 -12.91 2.24
CA ALA A 121 29.15 -12.06 3.42
C ALA A 121 28.03 -11.01 3.20
N ARG A 122 28.03 -10.35 2.04
CA ARG A 122 27.02 -9.33 1.72
C ARG A 122 25.65 -9.94 1.42
N LEU A 123 25.58 -11.09 0.75
CA LEU A 123 24.34 -11.82 0.55
C LEU A 123 23.72 -12.21 1.89
N ARG A 124 24.51 -12.78 2.81
CA ARG A 124 24.03 -13.13 4.16
C ARG A 124 23.54 -11.91 4.93
N SER A 125 24.26 -10.78 4.88
CA SER A 125 23.83 -9.52 5.50
C SER A 125 22.48 -9.05 4.95
N LEU A 126 22.32 -9.06 3.62
CA LEU A 126 21.06 -8.71 2.97
C LEU A 126 19.93 -9.67 3.35
N GLN A 127 20.18 -10.97 3.36
CA GLN A 127 19.20 -12.00 3.76
C GLN A 127 18.76 -11.86 5.22
N GLN A 128 19.68 -11.48 6.12
CA GLN A 128 19.33 -11.18 7.51
C GLN A 128 18.36 -10.00 7.59
N ARG A 129 18.61 -8.91 6.84
CA ARG A 129 17.69 -7.76 6.75
C ARG A 129 16.33 -8.16 6.18
N LEU A 130 16.32 -8.98 5.13
CA LEU A 130 15.11 -9.49 4.49
C LEU A 130 14.25 -10.35 5.43
N GLY A 131 14.90 -11.12 6.30
CA GLY A 131 14.24 -12.00 7.27
C GLY A 131 13.57 -11.28 8.44
N VAL A 132 13.70 -9.96 8.56
CA VAL A 132 13.09 -9.19 9.67
C VAL A 132 11.65 -8.79 9.32
N PRO A 133 10.62 -9.36 9.96
CA PRO A 133 9.26 -8.89 9.81
C PRO A 133 9.10 -7.53 10.49
N PHE A 134 8.22 -6.68 9.96
CA PHE A 134 7.85 -5.45 10.66
C PHE A 134 7.06 -5.80 11.93
N ASP A 135 7.53 -5.28 13.07
CA ASP A 135 6.92 -5.44 14.37
C ASP A 135 6.60 -4.08 14.99
N ARG A 136 5.31 -3.77 15.11
CA ARG A 136 4.83 -2.50 15.68
C ARG A 136 5.17 -2.32 17.16
N SER A 137 5.51 -3.39 17.87
CA SER A 137 5.87 -3.33 19.29
C SER A 137 7.34 -2.94 19.50
N GLN A 138 8.19 -3.10 18.48
CA GLN A 138 9.58 -2.73 18.54
C GLN A 138 9.77 -1.23 18.34
N LEU A 139 10.54 -0.61 19.24
CA LEU A 139 10.78 0.82 19.22
C LEU A 139 11.55 1.26 17.96
N GLU A 140 12.52 0.45 17.52
CA GLU A 140 13.33 0.70 16.32
C GLU A 140 12.45 0.79 15.06
N HIS A 141 11.50 -0.15 14.90
CA HIS A 141 10.57 -0.14 13.77
C HIS A 141 9.60 1.05 13.81
N GLN A 142 9.13 1.43 15.00
CA GLN A 142 8.32 2.62 15.17
C GLN A 142 9.11 3.88 14.81
N ASP A 143 10.37 3.97 15.23
CA ASP A 143 11.21 5.14 15.00
C ASP A 143 11.61 5.27 13.53
N ALA A 144 11.86 4.15 12.84
CA ALA A 144 12.02 4.12 11.38
C ALA A 144 10.76 4.64 10.66
N LEU A 145 9.56 4.23 11.10
CA LEU A 145 8.31 4.71 10.49
C LEU A 145 8.13 6.23 10.69
N LYS A 146 8.47 6.73 11.89
CA LYS A 146 8.45 8.17 12.19
C LYS A 146 9.52 8.92 11.38
N GLN A 147 10.69 8.33 11.18
CA GLN A 147 11.75 8.89 10.35
C GLN A 147 11.29 9.03 8.90
N LEU A 148 10.66 8.00 8.34
CA LEU A 148 10.10 8.06 7.00
C LEU A 148 9.10 9.20 6.86
N TRP A 149 8.20 9.38 7.83
CA TRP A 149 7.26 10.50 7.81
C TRP A 149 7.95 11.86 7.80
N ARG A 150 8.97 12.05 8.65
CA ARG A 150 9.73 13.32 8.70
C ARG A 150 10.46 13.61 7.39
N LEU A 151 10.99 12.58 6.73
CA LEU A 151 11.63 12.72 5.41
C LEU A 151 10.62 13.03 4.31
N ALA A 152 9.43 12.45 4.38
CA ALA A 152 8.35 12.68 3.41
C ALA A 152 7.70 14.06 3.58
N TYR A 153 7.44 14.47 4.82
CA TYR A 153 6.69 15.67 5.15
C TYR A 153 7.41 16.51 6.22
N PRO A 154 8.54 17.15 5.87
CA PRO A 154 9.38 17.87 6.84
C PRO A 154 8.66 19.01 7.57
N ASN A 155 7.59 19.55 6.98
CA ASN A 155 6.81 20.67 7.51
C ASN A 155 5.48 20.24 8.13
N ARG A 156 5.21 18.93 8.30
CA ARG A 156 3.99 18.43 8.95
C ARG A 156 4.32 17.84 10.32
N GLU A 157 3.40 17.98 11.26
CA GLU A 157 3.51 17.30 12.54
C GLU A 157 3.53 15.78 12.36
N LEU A 158 4.24 15.11 13.27
CA LEU A 158 4.34 13.66 13.26
C LEU A 158 3.00 13.06 13.76
N PRO A 159 2.31 12.24 12.97
CA PRO A 159 1.09 11.58 13.41
C PRO A 159 1.40 10.51 14.47
N SER A 160 0.38 10.12 15.22
CA SER A 160 0.38 8.86 15.96
C SER A 160 0.62 7.68 15.00
N LEU A 161 1.14 6.57 15.54
CA LEU A 161 1.42 5.36 14.76
C LEU A 161 0.20 4.82 13.99
N LYS A 162 -1.01 5.12 14.48
CA LYS A 162 -2.25 4.94 13.75
C LYS A 162 -2.93 6.30 13.55
N SER A 163 -3.20 6.66 12.31
CA SER A 163 -3.80 7.95 11.92
C SER A 163 -4.24 7.90 10.46
N GLU A 164 -5.34 8.56 10.12
CA GLU A 164 -5.76 8.71 8.72
C GLU A 164 -4.71 9.44 7.86
N LEU A 165 -3.86 10.27 8.48
CA LEU A 165 -2.78 11.00 7.78
C LEU A 165 -1.79 10.09 7.07
N TRP A 166 -1.64 8.83 7.50
CA TRP A 166 -0.79 7.87 6.80
C TRP A 166 -1.28 7.61 5.35
N LYS A 167 -2.58 7.71 5.10
CA LYS A 167 -3.14 7.50 3.76
C LYS A 167 -2.68 8.56 2.76
N ASP A 168 -2.31 9.77 3.21
CA ASP A 168 -1.72 10.81 2.35
C ASP A 168 -0.41 10.33 1.71
N MET A 169 0.34 9.47 2.40
CA MET A 169 1.57 8.86 1.88
C MET A 169 1.31 7.63 1.00
N GLY A 170 0.06 7.21 0.84
CA GLY A 170 -0.32 6.02 0.07
C GLY A 170 -0.14 4.71 0.86
N TRP A 171 -0.28 4.73 2.18
CA TRP A 171 -0.54 3.51 2.95
C TRP A 171 -2.00 3.06 2.74
N GLN A 172 -2.28 1.75 2.75
CA GLN A 172 -3.61 1.19 2.46
C GLN A 172 -4.65 1.57 3.51
N GLY A 173 -4.22 1.80 4.76
CA GLY A 173 -5.08 2.18 5.86
C GLY A 173 -4.39 3.11 6.86
N PRO A 174 -5.06 3.44 7.97
CA PRO A 174 -4.52 4.33 8.98
C PRO A 174 -3.39 3.71 9.82
N ASP A 175 -3.14 2.40 9.69
CA ASP A 175 -2.10 1.66 10.42
C ASP A 175 -1.10 1.07 9.41
N PRO A 176 0.02 1.76 9.11
CA PRO A 176 1.02 1.29 8.14
C PRO A 176 1.58 -0.11 8.44
N SER A 177 1.50 -0.57 9.69
CA SER A 177 2.01 -1.90 10.07
C SER A 177 1.35 -3.04 9.29
N THR A 178 0.12 -2.82 8.79
CA THR A 178 -0.61 -3.85 8.04
C THR A 178 -0.06 -4.12 6.65
N ASP A 179 0.68 -3.18 6.08
CA ASP A 179 1.11 -3.18 4.69
C ASP A 179 2.43 -3.95 4.50
N PHE A 180 3.24 -4.06 5.56
CA PHE A 180 4.56 -4.69 5.52
C PHE A 180 4.56 -6.23 5.49
N ARG A 181 3.41 -6.89 5.32
CA ARG A 181 3.32 -8.36 5.38
C ARG A 181 4.13 -9.06 4.29
N GLY A 182 4.12 -8.51 3.08
CA GLY A 182 4.88 -9.05 1.95
C GLY A 182 6.34 -8.60 1.95
N GLY A 183 6.57 -7.28 2.04
CA GLY A 183 7.92 -6.71 1.92
C GLY A 183 8.80 -6.76 3.18
N GLY A 184 8.23 -7.01 4.36
CA GLY A 184 8.97 -7.02 5.63
C GLY A 184 9.49 -5.63 6.03
N PHE A 185 10.31 -5.59 7.09
CA PHE A 185 10.90 -4.33 7.58
C PHE A 185 11.82 -3.67 6.55
N ILE A 186 12.52 -4.45 5.70
CA ILE A 186 13.41 -3.91 4.67
C ILE A 186 12.70 -2.95 3.70
N SER A 187 11.39 -3.12 3.46
CA SER A 187 10.66 -2.23 2.58
C SER A 187 10.50 -0.82 3.16
N LEU A 188 10.45 -0.69 4.49
CA LEU A 188 10.53 0.58 5.20
C LEU A 188 11.95 1.15 5.12
N GLU A 189 12.98 0.31 5.29
CA GLU A 189 14.38 0.73 5.11
C GLU A 189 14.63 1.27 3.69
N ASN A 190 14.09 0.60 2.68
CA ASN A 190 14.21 1.01 1.27
C ASN A 190 13.54 2.37 1.00
N LEU A 191 12.35 2.61 1.56
CA LEU A 191 11.69 3.91 1.46
C LEU A 191 12.51 5.03 2.14
N ILE A 192 13.07 4.75 3.32
CA ILE A 192 13.95 5.70 4.04
C ILE A 192 15.24 5.95 3.25
N PHE A 193 15.84 4.90 2.71
CA PHE A 193 17.03 4.99 1.87
C PHE A 193 16.75 5.86 0.65
N PHE A 194 15.61 5.64 -0.02
CA PHE A 194 15.22 6.42 -1.19
C PHE A 194 15.05 7.91 -0.85
N ALA A 195 14.33 8.20 0.23
CA ALA A 195 14.11 9.57 0.71
C ALA A 195 15.41 10.27 1.13
N THR A 196 16.38 9.53 1.67
CA THR A 196 17.67 10.07 2.13
C THR A 196 18.66 10.24 0.98
N LYS A 197 18.75 9.26 0.08
CA LYS A 197 19.77 9.20 -0.96
C LYS A 197 19.40 10.00 -2.22
N TYR A 198 18.11 10.00 -2.57
CA TYR A 198 17.58 10.67 -3.76
C TYR A 198 16.35 11.52 -3.38
N PRO A 199 16.50 12.52 -2.48
CA PRO A 199 15.37 13.27 -1.95
C PRO A 199 14.54 13.95 -3.03
N GLN A 200 15.17 14.48 -4.10
CA GLN A 200 14.42 15.11 -5.20
C GLN A 200 13.52 14.09 -5.92
N SER A 201 14.04 12.91 -6.22
CA SER A 201 13.27 11.81 -6.83
C SER A 201 12.12 11.38 -5.94
N PHE A 202 12.41 11.10 -4.66
CA PHE A 202 11.42 10.67 -3.70
C PHE A 202 10.25 11.66 -3.59
N GLN A 203 10.55 12.95 -3.46
CA GLN A 203 9.54 14.01 -3.35
C GLN A 203 8.71 14.17 -4.62
N ARG A 204 9.32 14.05 -5.80
CA ARG A 204 8.59 14.08 -7.09
C ARG A 204 7.60 12.94 -7.21
N LEU A 205 7.99 11.72 -6.81
CA LEU A 205 7.12 10.55 -6.84
C LEU A 205 6.03 10.61 -5.78
N LEU A 206 6.37 10.99 -4.55
CA LEU A 206 5.42 11.13 -3.44
C LEU A 206 4.30 12.12 -3.80
N HIS A 207 4.67 13.26 -4.39
CA HIS A 207 3.74 14.32 -4.76
C HIS A 207 3.24 14.23 -6.21
N LYS A 208 3.60 13.17 -6.94
CA LYS A 208 3.15 12.92 -8.33
C LYS A 208 3.37 14.13 -9.24
N GLN A 209 4.51 14.80 -9.09
CA GLN A 209 4.79 16.11 -9.70
C GLN A 209 4.93 16.06 -11.22
N ASP A 210 5.23 14.89 -11.77
CA ASP A 210 5.53 14.70 -13.18
C ASP A 210 4.36 14.12 -13.96
N GLY A 211 4.22 14.58 -15.22
CA GLY A 211 3.29 14.00 -16.19
C GLY A 211 1.81 14.25 -15.88
N LYS A 212 0.95 13.76 -16.78
CA LYS A 212 -0.49 13.75 -16.56
C LYS A 212 -0.86 12.46 -15.81
N ARG A 213 -1.44 12.62 -14.63
CA ARG A 213 -1.80 11.51 -13.72
C ARG A 213 -3.27 11.13 -13.89
N SER A 214 -3.56 9.84 -13.67
CA SER A 214 -4.94 9.38 -13.55
C SER A 214 -5.52 9.83 -12.21
N GLU A 215 -6.84 10.00 -12.13
CA GLU A 215 -7.52 10.16 -10.85
C GLU A 215 -7.30 8.91 -9.96
N TRP A 216 -7.26 7.73 -10.59
CA TRP A 216 -6.99 6.45 -9.95
C TRP A 216 -5.49 6.16 -9.97
N GLU A 217 -4.74 6.96 -9.21
CA GLU A 217 -3.28 6.90 -9.13
C GLU A 217 -2.79 5.73 -8.25
N TYR A 218 -1.55 5.25 -8.45
CA TYR A 218 -1.01 4.22 -7.56
C TYR A 218 -0.67 4.79 -6.17
N PRO A 219 -0.99 4.08 -5.08
CA PRO A 219 -0.63 4.47 -3.73
C PRO A 219 0.89 4.39 -3.52
N PHE A 220 1.53 5.51 -3.18
CA PHE A 220 2.99 5.63 -3.15
C PHE A 220 3.67 4.63 -2.20
N SER A 221 3.36 4.63 -0.91
CA SER A 221 4.00 3.71 0.05
C SER A 221 3.71 2.24 -0.25
N ALA A 222 2.45 1.90 -0.56
CA ALA A 222 2.09 0.53 -0.92
C ALA A 222 2.80 0.06 -2.20
N ALA A 223 2.98 0.91 -3.22
CA ALA A 223 3.80 0.59 -4.39
C ALA A 223 5.27 0.34 -4.01
N GLY A 224 5.83 1.15 -3.11
CA GLY A 224 7.16 0.93 -2.55
C GLY A 224 7.32 -0.44 -1.89
N VAL A 225 6.35 -0.87 -1.08
CA VAL A 225 6.39 -2.22 -0.48
C VAL A 225 6.36 -3.31 -1.54
N ASN A 226 5.50 -3.17 -2.56
CA ASN A 226 5.40 -4.12 -3.67
C ASN A 226 6.69 -4.22 -4.50
N ILE A 227 7.38 -3.11 -4.73
CA ILE A 227 8.66 -3.11 -5.43
C ILE A 227 9.70 -3.91 -4.63
N SER A 228 9.77 -3.71 -3.32
CA SER A 228 10.69 -4.46 -2.45
C SER A 228 10.43 -5.96 -2.55
N PHE A 229 9.16 -6.36 -2.45
CA PHE A 229 8.75 -7.76 -2.58
C PHE A 229 9.05 -8.33 -3.99
N MET A 230 8.76 -7.57 -5.04
CA MET A 230 9.07 -7.96 -6.42
C MET A 230 10.57 -8.20 -6.62
N LEU A 231 11.42 -7.34 -6.06
CA LEU A 231 12.88 -7.49 -6.15
C LEU A 231 13.37 -8.73 -5.39
N GLN A 232 12.86 -9.00 -4.19
CA GLN A 232 13.18 -10.22 -3.43
C GLN A 232 12.92 -11.49 -4.25
N GLN A 233 11.76 -11.56 -4.89
CA GLN A 233 11.33 -12.69 -5.72
C GLN A 233 12.07 -12.75 -7.07
N MET A 234 12.36 -11.58 -7.68
CA MET A 234 13.10 -11.50 -8.94
C MET A 234 14.54 -12.00 -8.78
N LEU A 235 15.16 -11.63 -7.67
CA LEU A 235 16.55 -11.92 -7.36
C LEU A 235 16.74 -13.24 -6.61
N ASP A 236 15.65 -13.95 -6.26
CA ASP A 236 15.71 -15.24 -5.56
C ASP A 236 16.51 -15.16 -4.25
N LEU A 237 16.24 -14.12 -3.45
CA LEU A 237 17.04 -13.82 -2.25
C LEU A 237 16.67 -14.67 -1.03
N GLU A 238 15.55 -15.40 -1.07
CA GLU A 238 15.17 -16.35 0.00
C GLU A 238 15.96 -17.67 -0.08
N SER A 239 16.49 -18.00 -1.25
CA SER A 239 17.35 -19.16 -1.46
C SER A 239 18.73 -18.93 -0.84
N GLU A 240 19.36 -19.98 -0.29
CA GLU A 240 20.74 -19.90 0.25
C GLU A 240 21.71 -19.27 -0.75
N LYS A 241 21.52 -19.58 -2.04
CA LYS A 241 22.21 -18.96 -3.15
C LYS A 241 21.21 -18.65 -4.27
N PRO A 242 21.16 -17.39 -4.78
CA PRO A 242 20.31 -17.02 -5.91
C PRO A 242 20.51 -17.90 -7.15
N SER A 243 19.45 -18.58 -7.56
CA SER A 243 19.41 -19.46 -8.73
C SER A 243 18.82 -18.80 -9.98
N SER A 244 18.14 -17.65 -9.82
CA SER A 244 17.62 -16.89 -10.95
C SER A 244 18.76 -16.23 -11.74
N LYS A 245 18.57 -16.02 -13.05
CA LYS A 245 19.57 -15.31 -13.88
C LYS A 245 19.83 -13.90 -13.34
N ALA A 246 18.77 -13.18 -12.95
CA ALA A 246 18.88 -11.85 -12.38
C ALA A 246 19.58 -11.86 -11.02
N GLY A 247 19.28 -12.86 -10.18
CA GLY A 247 19.94 -13.05 -8.88
C GLY A 247 21.44 -13.27 -9.01
N ARG A 248 21.88 -14.14 -9.92
CA ARG A 248 23.32 -14.35 -10.19
C ARG A 248 24.02 -13.08 -10.67
N LEU A 249 23.40 -12.32 -11.57
CA LEU A 249 23.98 -11.04 -12.05
C LEU A 249 24.01 -9.99 -10.94
N PHE A 250 22.98 -9.97 -10.08
CA PHE A 250 22.90 -9.07 -8.95
C PHE A 250 23.99 -9.34 -7.90
N LEU A 251 24.46 -10.58 -7.73
CA LEU A 251 25.56 -10.90 -6.82
C LEU A 251 26.86 -10.18 -7.18
N GLU A 252 27.12 -9.96 -8.47
CA GLU A 252 28.26 -9.15 -8.94
C GLU A 252 28.09 -7.69 -8.50
N LEU A 253 26.89 -7.12 -8.64
CA LEU A 253 26.60 -5.76 -8.20
C LEU A 253 26.70 -5.62 -6.68
N LEU A 254 26.25 -6.63 -5.94
CA LEU A 254 26.30 -6.68 -4.49
C LEU A 254 27.75 -6.82 -3.99
N ALA A 255 28.63 -7.53 -4.72
CA ALA A 255 30.05 -7.62 -4.42
C ALA A 255 30.74 -6.26 -4.47
N GLU A 256 30.31 -5.41 -5.40
CA GLU A 256 30.85 -4.05 -5.57
C GLU A 256 30.25 -3.06 -4.56
N ASP A 257 28.92 -3.06 -4.37
CA ASP A 257 28.21 -2.14 -3.48
C ASP A 257 27.29 -2.87 -2.49
N GLU A 258 27.55 -2.76 -1.19
CA GLU A 258 26.68 -3.34 -0.15
C GLU A 258 25.26 -2.75 -0.19
N MET A 259 25.10 -1.53 -0.69
CA MET A 259 23.82 -0.86 -0.89
C MET A 259 23.22 -1.13 -2.28
N ALA A 260 23.70 -2.12 -3.04
CA ALA A 260 23.21 -2.43 -4.38
C ALA A 260 21.70 -2.72 -4.39
N PHE A 261 21.18 -3.45 -3.39
CA PHE A 261 19.75 -3.74 -3.28
C PHE A 261 18.92 -2.45 -3.12
N ASP A 262 19.33 -1.59 -2.19
CA ASP A 262 18.63 -0.33 -1.88
C ASP A 262 18.71 0.67 -3.04
N ASN A 263 19.83 0.70 -3.78
CA ASN A 263 19.94 1.48 -5.02
C ASN A 263 19.06 0.91 -6.13
N LEU A 264 19.02 -0.41 -6.29
CA LEU A 264 18.18 -1.07 -7.30
C LEU A 264 16.70 -0.83 -7.03
N TYR A 265 16.30 -0.80 -5.75
CA TYR A 265 14.97 -0.38 -5.31
C TYR A 265 14.60 1.02 -5.82
N CYS A 266 15.50 2.00 -5.66
CA CYS A 266 15.25 3.37 -6.12
C CYS A 266 15.07 3.44 -7.64
N VAL A 267 15.91 2.70 -8.39
CA VAL A 267 15.80 2.58 -9.85
C VAL A 267 14.48 1.94 -10.25
N ALA A 268 14.10 0.84 -9.59
CA ALA A 268 12.85 0.14 -9.85
C ALA A 268 11.63 1.03 -9.62
N PHE A 269 11.65 1.88 -8.58
CA PHE A 269 10.56 2.81 -8.30
C PHE A 269 10.44 3.89 -9.39
N GLN A 270 11.55 4.50 -9.79
CA GLN A 270 11.55 5.45 -10.91
C GLN A 270 11.07 4.81 -12.21
N MET A 271 11.50 3.58 -12.49
CA MET A 271 11.09 2.83 -13.67
C MET A 271 9.58 2.52 -13.65
N LEU A 272 9.04 2.12 -12.50
CA LEU A 272 7.60 1.92 -12.34
C LEU A 272 6.82 3.20 -12.65
N ASP A 273 7.26 4.35 -12.12
CA ASP A 273 6.60 5.64 -12.36
C ASP A 273 6.69 6.07 -13.84
N ALA A 274 7.86 5.88 -14.46
CA ALA A 274 8.04 6.18 -15.88
C ALA A 274 7.11 5.33 -16.77
N GLN A 275 7.00 4.03 -16.49
CA GLN A 275 6.09 3.14 -17.22
C GLN A 275 4.62 3.47 -16.96
N TRP A 276 4.28 3.84 -15.72
CA TRP A 276 2.94 4.30 -15.34
C TRP A 276 2.50 5.50 -16.18
N LEU A 277 3.35 6.53 -16.25
CA LEU A 277 3.12 7.73 -17.05
C LEU A 277 3.04 7.43 -18.55
N ALA A 278 3.98 6.64 -19.08
CA ALA A 278 4.02 6.30 -20.50
C ALA A 278 2.75 5.57 -20.97
N LYS A 279 2.15 4.76 -20.10
CA LYS A 279 0.93 4.00 -20.37
C LYS A 279 -0.36 4.73 -19.99
N GLN A 280 -0.26 5.91 -19.37
CA GLN A 280 -1.39 6.61 -18.74
C GLN A 280 -2.20 5.66 -17.85
N ALA A 281 -1.49 4.86 -17.06
CA ALA A 281 -2.07 3.79 -16.27
C ALA A 281 -2.97 4.33 -15.16
N THR A 282 -3.91 3.47 -14.77
CA THR A 282 -4.75 3.61 -13.59
C THR A 282 -4.41 2.51 -12.59
N TYR A 283 -4.97 2.62 -11.40
CA TYR A 283 -4.85 1.62 -10.33
C TYR A 283 -5.07 0.18 -10.83
N MET A 284 -5.98 -0.03 -11.78
CA MET A 284 -6.29 -1.35 -12.33
C MET A 284 -5.11 -1.97 -13.10
N GLU A 285 -4.22 -1.17 -13.68
CA GLU A 285 -3.06 -1.65 -14.41
C GLU A 285 -1.84 -1.91 -13.52
N PHE A 286 -1.90 -1.63 -12.21
CA PHE A 286 -0.74 -1.67 -11.31
C PHE A 286 0.08 -2.97 -11.41
N ASN A 287 -0.58 -4.13 -11.36
CA ASN A 287 0.09 -5.43 -11.47
C ASN A 287 0.78 -5.61 -12.84
N GLY A 288 0.15 -5.11 -13.91
CA GLY A 288 0.74 -5.11 -15.25
C GLY A 288 1.99 -4.23 -15.34
N ILE A 289 1.95 -3.05 -14.72
CA ILE A 289 3.10 -2.14 -14.64
C ILE A 289 4.23 -2.75 -13.79
N LEU A 290 3.91 -3.35 -12.64
CA LEU A 290 4.91 -3.99 -11.77
C LEU A 290 5.61 -5.16 -12.51
N LYS A 291 4.85 -5.97 -13.25
CA LYS A 291 5.41 -7.03 -14.10
C LYS A 291 6.29 -6.48 -15.22
N SER A 292 5.86 -5.40 -15.88
CA SER A 292 6.64 -4.73 -16.92
C SER A 292 7.93 -4.11 -16.36
N THR A 293 7.88 -3.58 -15.14
CA THR A 293 9.05 -3.06 -14.40
C THR A 293 10.04 -4.18 -14.11
N ARG A 294 9.57 -5.31 -13.59
CA ARG A 294 10.39 -6.52 -13.37
C ARG A 294 11.10 -6.94 -14.66
N THR A 295 10.35 -7.13 -15.75
CA THR A 295 10.92 -7.57 -17.04
C THR A 295 12.00 -6.61 -17.54
N GLN A 296 11.75 -5.30 -17.44
CA GLN A 296 12.72 -4.29 -17.88
C GLN A 296 13.99 -4.30 -17.00
N LEU A 297 13.86 -4.48 -15.67
CA LEU A 297 15.02 -4.64 -14.79
C LEU A 297 15.83 -5.90 -15.10
N GLU A 298 15.18 -7.04 -15.32
CA GLU A 298 15.85 -8.28 -15.72
C GLU A 298 16.62 -8.12 -17.04
N GLN A 299 16.09 -7.33 -17.98
CA GLN A 299 16.77 -6.98 -19.23
C GLN A 299 17.98 -6.09 -18.99
N GLU A 300 17.84 -5.00 -18.21
CA GLU A 300 18.93 -4.07 -17.93
C GLU A 300 20.06 -4.73 -17.13
N LEU A 301 19.75 -5.58 -16.15
CA LEU A 301 20.75 -6.36 -15.42
C LEU A 301 21.55 -7.31 -16.33
N SER A 302 20.96 -7.74 -17.45
CA SER A 302 21.60 -8.66 -18.38
C SER A 302 22.53 -7.99 -19.40
N LEU A 303 22.63 -6.66 -19.38
CA LEU A 303 23.52 -5.91 -20.25
C LEU A 303 24.98 -6.13 -19.83
N SER A 304 25.84 -6.42 -20.80
CA SER A 304 27.27 -6.69 -20.56
C SER A 304 28.04 -5.47 -20.04
N SER A 305 27.50 -4.26 -20.20
CA SER A 305 28.08 -3.02 -19.69
C SER A 305 27.76 -2.73 -18.22
N VAL A 306 26.92 -3.54 -17.57
CA VAL A 306 26.46 -3.28 -16.21
C VAL A 306 27.38 -3.97 -15.20
N SER A 307 28.16 -3.17 -14.48
CA SER A 307 29.05 -3.60 -13.39
C SER A 307 28.63 -3.01 -12.04
N SER A 308 27.83 -1.95 -12.05
CA SER A 308 27.22 -1.31 -10.89
C SER A 308 25.77 -0.98 -11.19
N VAL A 309 24.94 -0.81 -10.16
CA VAL A 309 23.55 -0.31 -10.29
C VAL A 309 23.50 1.04 -11.03
N LYS A 310 24.57 1.84 -10.93
CA LYS A 310 24.70 3.14 -11.62
C LYS A 310 24.81 3.03 -13.14
N ASP A 311 25.18 1.85 -13.64
CA ASP A 311 25.35 1.59 -15.08
C ASP A 311 24.02 1.20 -15.75
N LEU A 312 22.97 0.93 -14.95
CA LEU A 312 21.64 0.63 -15.48
C LEU A 312 21.11 1.85 -16.24
N PRO A 313 20.59 1.68 -17.47
CA PRO A 313 19.95 2.78 -18.21
C PRO A 313 18.92 3.55 -17.39
N ALA A 314 18.08 2.86 -16.61
CA ALA A 314 17.08 3.47 -15.75
C ALA A 314 17.66 4.25 -14.55
N TYR A 315 18.93 4.08 -14.20
CA TYR A 315 19.58 4.89 -13.16
C TYR A 315 19.58 6.38 -13.55
N SER A 316 19.62 6.70 -14.85
CA SER A 316 19.54 8.08 -15.35
C SER A 316 18.23 8.80 -15.00
N LEU A 317 17.18 8.06 -14.61
CA LEU A 317 15.90 8.62 -14.15
C LEU A 317 16.01 9.20 -12.74
N LEU A 318 16.98 8.75 -11.93
CA LEU A 318 17.18 9.23 -10.57
C LEU A 318 17.80 10.63 -10.57
N LYS A 319 17.10 11.55 -9.92
CA LYS A 319 17.58 12.88 -9.56
C LYS A 319 17.91 12.94 -8.07
N ARG A 320 19.03 13.57 -7.73
CA ARG A 320 19.50 13.72 -6.34
C ARG A 320 18.88 14.95 -5.72
#